data_AF-A0A9N9XNJ7-F1
#
_entry.id   AF-A0A9N9XNJ7-F1
#
_cell.length_a   1.000
_cell.length_b   1.000
_cell.length_c   1.000
_cell.angle_alpha   90.00
_cell.angle_beta   90.00
_cell.angle_gamma   90.00
#
_symmetry.space_group_name_H-M   'P 1'
#
loop_
_entity.id
_entity.type
_entity.pdbx_description
1 polymer ?
#
loop_
_entity_poly.entity_id
_entity_poly.type
_entity_poly.pdbx_seq_one_letter_code
_entity_poly.pdbx_strand_id
1 'polypeptide(L)'
;MLSRRFMLDGDIRKHQINTLKIFNDNVVEIVEGEEYDISFNSGVNNLCLKISLGNKFPKEKPHLKIVPTVSHPWVTADGDVTSAPGLLNFTVHSDLGRVVQAIIREFQRTPPPLALKQSTTISPSVPINGEIRASPINYQPFPNIKSFSPPSQIGQTSHQSAALPELSNLSIEELQFLNDNTDRQDEFISELPLIREQNKILDDVILQVEEMAVTNLSKAGKLDELKLDIEQRMETIAKLAFENERLYSIYQQLSDKYAPRKIQDELKVAAERADKESEKVAESFLSGEIDVDKFLIDFIKIKAISQNRKTKEEKLGQQLDRLEKAGF
;
A
#
# COMPACT_ATOMS: atom_id res chain seq x y z
N MET A 1 35.67 -17.67 0.84
CA MET A 1 34.97 -17.05 -0.31
C MET A 1 33.69 -17.83 -0.54
N LEU A 2 32.53 -17.22 -0.24
CA LEU A 2 31.23 -17.89 -0.35
C LEU A 2 30.86 -18.06 -1.84
N SER A 3 30.66 -19.31 -2.25
CA SER A 3 30.21 -19.65 -3.60
C SER A 3 28.89 -18.96 -3.91
N ARG A 4 28.89 -18.09 -4.94
CA ARG A 4 27.67 -17.65 -5.61
C ARG A 4 26.90 -18.90 -6.04
N ARG A 5 25.80 -19.22 -5.34
CA ARG A 5 24.77 -20.12 -5.87
C ARG A 5 24.29 -19.48 -7.17
N PHE A 6 24.64 -20.08 -8.31
CA PHE A 6 23.97 -19.80 -9.57
C PHE A 6 22.53 -20.29 -9.42
N MET A 7 21.62 -19.39 -9.03
CA MET A 7 20.18 -19.62 -9.15
C MET A 7 19.89 -19.84 -10.63
N LEU A 8 19.27 -20.96 -10.98
CA LEU A 8 18.85 -21.21 -12.36
C LEU A 8 17.76 -20.19 -12.73
N ASP A 9 17.67 -19.77 -14.00
CA ASP A 9 16.68 -18.78 -14.45
C ASP A 9 15.23 -19.18 -14.04
N GLY A 10 14.94 -20.48 -14.01
CA GLY A 10 13.66 -21.03 -13.53
C GLY A 10 13.41 -20.83 -12.03
N ASP A 11 14.45 -20.90 -11.19
CA ASP A 11 14.34 -20.65 -9.74
C ASP A 11 14.05 -19.18 -9.47
N ILE A 12 14.69 -18.28 -10.22
CA ILE A 12 14.46 -16.83 -10.09
C ILE A 12 13.04 -16.50 -10.55
N ARG A 13 12.57 -17.05 -11.69
CA ARG A 13 11.18 -16.87 -12.16
C ARG A 13 10.18 -17.30 -11.09
N LYS A 14 10.34 -18.51 -10.56
CA LYS A 14 9.44 -19.06 -9.53
C LYS A 14 9.47 -18.20 -8.26
N HIS A 15 10.65 -17.72 -7.86
CA HIS A 15 10.79 -16.81 -6.73
C HIS A 15 10.02 -15.50 -6.97
N GLN A 16 10.17 -14.86 -8.13
CA GLN A 16 9.43 -13.63 -8.47
C GLN A 16 7.91 -13.84 -8.44
N ILE A 17 7.41 -14.94 -9.00
CA ILE A 17 5.98 -15.29 -8.96
C ILE A 17 5.52 -15.51 -7.52
N ASN A 18 6.33 -16.16 -6.68
CA ASN A 18 6.01 -16.31 -5.27
C ASN A 18 5.93 -14.95 -4.56
N THR A 19 6.86 -14.02 -4.84
CA THR A 19 6.76 -12.66 -4.29
C THR A 19 5.48 -11.95 -4.74
N LEU A 20 5.06 -12.12 -6.00
CA LEU A 20 3.80 -11.59 -6.51
C LEU A 20 2.60 -12.06 -5.67
N LYS A 21 2.51 -13.37 -5.43
CA LYS A 21 1.44 -14.01 -4.65
C LYS A 21 1.48 -13.67 -3.16
N ILE A 22 2.65 -13.36 -2.60
CA ILE A 22 2.82 -13.03 -1.18
C ILE A 22 2.48 -11.55 -0.89
N PHE A 23 2.87 -10.63 -1.78
CA PHE A 23 2.74 -9.18 -1.51
C PHE A 23 1.43 -8.56 -2.02
N ASN A 24 0.64 -9.30 -2.79
CA ASN A 24 -0.59 -8.79 -3.39
C ASN A 24 -1.76 -9.72 -3.03
N ASP A 25 -2.88 -9.13 -2.64
CA ASP A 25 -4.11 -9.86 -2.36
C ASP A 25 -4.87 -10.14 -3.68
N ASN A 26 -5.75 -11.15 -3.68
CA ASN A 26 -6.61 -11.50 -4.82
C ASN A 26 -5.87 -11.80 -6.14
N VAL A 27 -4.68 -12.41 -6.07
CA VAL A 27 -3.95 -12.87 -7.26
C VAL A 27 -4.60 -14.14 -7.80
N VAL A 28 -5.15 -14.05 -9.00
CA VAL A 28 -5.72 -15.17 -9.75
C VAL A 28 -4.71 -15.59 -10.81
N GLU A 29 -4.30 -16.86 -10.77
CA GLU A 29 -3.45 -17.45 -11.80
C GLU A 29 -4.32 -17.92 -12.96
N ILE A 30 -4.10 -17.34 -14.14
CA ILE A 30 -4.85 -17.64 -15.37
C ILE A 30 -4.11 -18.71 -16.17
N VAL A 31 -2.80 -18.51 -16.38
CA VAL A 31 -1.90 -19.47 -17.02
C VAL A 31 -0.68 -19.64 -16.12
N GLU A 32 -0.43 -20.87 -15.70
CA GLU A 32 0.65 -21.18 -14.75
C GLU A 32 2.00 -20.68 -15.29
N GLY A 33 2.62 -19.80 -14.52
CA GLY A 33 3.93 -19.24 -14.84
C GLY A 33 3.92 -18.14 -15.90
N GLU A 34 2.78 -17.78 -16.50
CA GLU A 34 2.71 -16.83 -17.62
C GLU A 34 1.74 -15.67 -17.37
N GLU A 35 0.53 -15.90 -16.84
CA GLU A 35 -0.51 -14.88 -16.73
C GLU A 35 -1.19 -14.86 -15.36
N TYR A 36 -1.29 -13.66 -14.79
CA TYR A 36 -1.88 -13.41 -13.49
C TYR A 36 -2.78 -12.17 -13.52
N ASP A 37 -3.95 -12.25 -12.91
CA ASP A 37 -4.88 -11.14 -12.76
C ASP A 37 -5.01 -10.75 -11.29
N ILE A 38 -5.01 -9.46 -10.99
CA ILE A 38 -5.13 -8.94 -9.61
C ILE A 38 -6.25 -7.92 -9.56
N SER A 39 -7.32 -8.26 -8.86
CA SER A 39 -8.48 -7.37 -8.68
C SER A 39 -8.36 -6.56 -7.38
N PHE A 40 -8.56 -5.25 -7.48
CA PHE A 40 -8.48 -4.34 -6.35
C PHE A 40 -9.42 -3.14 -6.51
N ASN A 41 -9.80 -2.54 -5.38
CA ASN A 41 -10.67 -1.37 -5.38
C ASN A 41 -9.81 -0.10 -5.41
N SER A 42 -10.15 0.84 -6.28
CA SER A 42 -9.52 2.13 -6.45
C SER A 42 -10.58 3.23 -6.32
N GLY A 43 -10.80 3.70 -5.08
CA GLY A 43 -11.93 4.57 -4.75
C GLY A 43 -13.25 3.81 -4.91
N VAL A 44 -14.10 4.27 -5.83
CA VAL A 44 -15.40 3.63 -6.18
C VAL A 44 -15.30 2.60 -7.31
N ASN A 45 -14.16 2.53 -8.00
CA ASN A 45 -13.99 1.66 -9.16
C ASN A 45 -13.30 0.36 -8.76
N ASN A 46 -13.78 -0.78 -9.29
CA ASN A 46 -13.05 -2.04 -9.21
C ASN A 46 -12.16 -2.15 -10.46
N LEU A 47 -10.85 -2.21 -10.24
CA LEU A 47 -9.86 -2.35 -11.29
C LEU A 47 -9.21 -3.73 -11.22
N CYS A 48 -8.77 -4.23 -12.37
CA CYS A 48 -8.02 -5.46 -12.51
C CYS A 48 -6.70 -5.15 -13.22
N LEU A 49 -5.58 -5.47 -12.56
CA LEU A 49 -4.26 -5.41 -13.16
C LEU A 49 -3.91 -6.80 -13.68
N LYS A 50 -3.72 -6.88 -15.00
CA LYS A 50 -3.27 -8.07 -15.70
C LYS A 50 -1.75 -8.04 -15.84
N ILE A 51 -1.11 -9.14 -15.50
CA ILE A 51 0.34 -9.33 -15.54
C ILE A 51 0.65 -10.49 -16.48
N SER A 52 1.40 -10.20 -17.54
CA SER A 52 1.88 -11.19 -18.51
C SER A 52 3.40 -11.30 -18.41
N LEU A 53 3.89 -12.52 -18.20
CA LEU A 53 5.30 -12.86 -18.01
C LEU A 53 5.83 -13.61 -19.24
N GLY A 54 6.59 -12.94 -20.11
CA GLY A 54 7.16 -13.56 -21.31
C GLY A 54 8.14 -14.71 -21.00
N ASN A 55 8.50 -15.49 -22.02
CA ASN A 55 9.42 -16.63 -21.88
C ASN A 55 10.84 -16.25 -21.40
N LYS A 56 11.26 -15.00 -21.62
CA LYS A 56 12.55 -14.45 -21.16
C LYS A 56 12.50 -13.79 -19.79
N PHE A 57 11.35 -13.72 -19.14
CA PHE A 57 11.24 -13.19 -17.78
C PHE A 57 12.03 -14.08 -16.80
N PRO A 58 12.83 -13.50 -15.87
CA PRO A 58 12.87 -12.09 -15.47
C PRO A 58 13.94 -11.21 -16.15
N LYS A 59 14.64 -11.71 -17.19
CA LYS A 59 15.60 -10.89 -17.96
C LYS A 59 14.90 -9.80 -18.77
N GLU A 60 13.69 -10.09 -19.21
CA GLU A 60 12.76 -9.13 -19.78
C GLU A 60 11.75 -8.69 -18.72
N LYS A 61 11.39 -7.39 -18.73
CA LYS A 61 10.40 -6.84 -17.81
C LYS A 61 9.02 -7.45 -18.06
N PRO A 62 8.18 -7.61 -17.01
CA PRO A 62 6.81 -8.07 -17.19
C PRO A 62 5.97 -7.04 -17.94
N HIS A 63 4.91 -7.49 -18.62
CA HIS A 63 3.93 -6.62 -19.24
C HIS A 63 2.71 -6.47 -18.32
N LEU A 64 2.32 -5.23 -18.03
CA LEU A 64 1.26 -4.91 -17.09
C LEU A 64 0.17 -4.10 -17.78
N LYS A 65 -1.09 -4.47 -17.59
CA LYS A 65 -2.25 -3.82 -18.21
C LYS A 65 -3.39 -3.64 -17.21
N ILE A 66 -3.95 -2.44 -17.11
CA ILE A 66 -5.06 -2.12 -16.21
C ILE A 66 -6.40 -2.14 -16.97
N VAL A 67 -7.40 -2.77 -16.36
CA VAL A 67 -8.75 -2.91 -16.91
C VAL A 67 -9.78 -2.63 -15.81
N PRO A 68 -10.80 -1.77 -16.02
CA PRO A 68 -11.00 -0.88 -17.17
C PRO A 68 -9.90 0.19 -17.31
N THR A 69 -9.71 0.74 -18.51
CA THR A 69 -8.68 1.74 -18.80
C THR A 69 -8.90 3.01 -17.96
N VAL A 70 -7.81 3.54 -17.40
CA VAL A 70 -7.82 4.72 -16.53
C VAL A 70 -6.92 5.81 -17.08
N SER A 71 -7.24 7.07 -16.80
CA SER A 71 -6.39 8.22 -17.13
C SER A 71 -5.37 8.44 -16.03
N HIS A 72 -4.12 8.01 -16.24
CA HIS A 72 -3.03 8.15 -15.29
C HIS A 72 -1.68 8.35 -16.00
N PRO A 73 -0.74 9.15 -15.47
CA PRO A 73 0.57 9.37 -16.10
C PRO A 73 1.40 8.11 -16.37
N TRP A 74 1.13 7.02 -15.64
CA TRP A 74 1.81 5.73 -15.83
C TRP A 74 1.15 4.81 -16.85
N VAL A 75 -0.07 5.13 -17.30
CA VAL A 75 -0.92 4.25 -18.09
C VAL A 75 -1.16 4.86 -19.47
N THR A 76 -1.02 4.07 -20.52
CA THR A 76 -1.31 4.49 -21.90
C THR A 76 -2.82 4.49 -22.18
N ALA A 77 -3.23 5.06 -23.31
CA ALA A 77 -4.64 5.06 -23.74
C ALA A 77 -5.23 3.65 -23.94
N ASP A 78 -4.38 2.63 -24.12
CA ASP A 78 -4.77 1.23 -24.27
C ASP A 78 -4.81 0.46 -22.93
N GLY A 79 -4.47 1.12 -21.83
CA GLY A 79 -4.42 0.55 -20.48
C GLY A 79 -3.07 -0.06 -20.10
N ASP A 80 -2.03 0.08 -20.91
CA ASP A 80 -0.74 -0.53 -20.60
C ASP A 80 0.05 0.36 -19.61
N VAL A 81 0.62 -0.25 -18.58
CA VAL A 81 1.40 0.46 -17.56
C VAL A 81 2.85 0.56 -18.07
N THR A 82 3.29 1.73 -18.51
CA THR A 82 4.61 1.90 -19.13
C THR A 82 5.56 2.75 -18.30
N SER A 83 5.04 3.71 -17.53
CA SER A 83 5.88 4.75 -16.89
C SER A 83 5.96 4.63 -15.36
N ALA A 84 5.52 3.51 -14.80
CA ALA A 84 5.67 3.24 -13.37
C ALA A 84 7.15 3.09 -12.99
N PRO A 85 7.69 3.81 -11.99
CA PRO A 85 9.13 3.85 -11.70
C PRO A 85 9.78 2.47 -11.44
N GLY A 86 9.08 1.58 -10.73
CA GLY A 86 9.56 0.23 -10.44
C GLY A 86 9.56 -0.70 -11.66
N LEU A 87 8.70 -0.44 -12.64
CA LEU A 87 8.62 -1.21 -13.88
C LEU A 87 9.62 -0.70 -14.93
N LEU A 88 9.84 0.62 -14.99
CA LEU A 88 10.85 1.23 -15.87
C LEU A 88 12.27 0.74 -15.54
N ASN A 89 12.58 0.61 -14.25
CA ASN A 89 13.88 0.18 -13.76
C ASN A 89 13.89 -1.31 -13.38
N PHE A 90 13.03 -2.12 -13.99
CA PHE A 90 12.95 -3.53 -13.68
C PHE A 90 14.23 -4.27 -14.11
N THR A 91 14.76 -5.09 -13.22
CA THR A 91 15.94 -5.93 -13.42
C THR A 91 15.65 -7.35 -12.94
N VAL A 92 16.53 -8.30 -13.27
CA VAL A 92 16.44 -9.69 -12.77
C VAL A 92 16.48 -9.79 -11.23
N HIS A 93 16.94 -8.74 -10.54
CA HIS A 93 17.04 -8.65 -9.09
C HIS A 93 15.94 -7.80 -8.46
N SER A 94 15.07 -7.20 -9.27
CA SER A 94 13.88 -6.48 -8.77
C SER A 94 12.92 -7.47 -8.10
N ASP A 95 12.02 -6.99 -7.24
CA ASP A 95 10.99 -7.83 -6.63
C ASP A 95 9.65 -7.54 -7.31
N LEU A 96 9.16 -8.50 -8.10
CA LEU A 96 7.93 -8.36 -8.88
C LEU A 96 6.74 -8.03 -7.98
N GLY A 97 6.64 -8.69 -6.83
CA GLY A 97 5.55 -8.47 -5.88
C GLY A 97 5.52 -7.03 -5.37
N ARG A 98 6.67 -6.47 -4.98
CA ARG A 98 6.78 -5.07 -4.52
C ARG A 98 6.53 -4.06 -5.63
N VAL A 99 7.01 -4.33 -6.85
CA VAL A 99 6.76 -3.45 -8.00
C VAL A 99 5.27 -3.36 -8.29
N VAL A 100 4.58 -4.49 -8.34
CA VAL A 100 3.14 -4.56 -8.58
C VAL A 100 2.36 -3.93 -7.42
N GLN A 101 2.74 -4.21 -6.17
CA GLN A 101 2.12 -3.63 -4.99
C GLN A 101 2.24 -2.10 -4.97
N ALA A 102 3.39 -1.54 -5.35
CA ALA A 102 3.58 -0.10 -5.44
C ALA A 102 2.66 0.54 -6.49
N ILE A 103 2.45 -0.13 -7.63
CA ILE A 103 1.53 0.32 -8.67
C ILE A 103 0.08 0.29 -8.17
N ILE A 104 -0.35 -0.81 -7.55
CA ILE A 104 -1.70 -0.93 -6.98
C ILE A 104 -1.93 0.14 -5.91
N ARG A 105 -0.94 0.36 -5.03
CA ARG A 105 -1.02 1.41 -4.00
C ARG A 105 -1.12 2.81 -4.58
N GLU A 106 -0.46 3.09 -5.71
CA GLU A 106 -0.62 4.38 -6.38
C GLU A 106 -2.08 4.60 -6.82
N PHE A 107 -2.67 3.61 -7.48
CA PHE A 107 -4.06 3.70 -7.91
C PHE A 107 -5.03 3.78 -6.73
N GLN A 108 -4.77 3.06 -5.64
CA GLN A 108 -5.59 3.16 -4.42
C GLN A 108 -5.47 4.51 -3.73
N ARG A 109 -4.26 5.07 -3.65
CA ARG A 109 -3.97 6.33 -2.98
C ARG A 109 -4.49 7.52 -3.78
N THR A 110 -4.41 7.45 -5.10
CA THR A 110 -4.92 8.46 -6.03
C THR A 110 -5.77 7.77 -7.10
N PRO A 111 -7.07 7.52 -6.82
CA PRO A 111 -7.96 6.83 -7.74
C PRO A 111 -8.04 7.53 -9.10
N PRO A 112 -7.51 6.94 -10.18
CA PRO A 112 -7.53 7.60 -11.48
C PRO A 112 -8.95 7.55 -12.08
N PRO A 113 -9.40 8.62 -12.76
CA PRO A 113 -10.68 8.61 -13.44
C PRO A 113 -10.66 7.60 -14.59
N LEU A 114 -11.79 6.95 -14.85
CA LEU A 114 -11.92 6.02 -15.99
C LEU A 114 -11.74 6.80 -17.30
N ALA A 115 -10.97 6.24 -18.23
CA ALA A 115 -10.83 6.80 -19.56
C ALA A 115 -12.12 6.55 -20.34
N LEU A 116 -13.05 7.52 -20.33
CA LEU A 116 -14.18 7.49 -21.25
C LEU A 116 -13.66 7.64 -22.68
N LYS A 117 -13.87 6.62 -23.52
CA LYS A 117 -13.66 6.71 -24.97
C LYS A 117 -14.72 7.67 -25.55
N GLN A 118 -14.49 8.96 -25.47
CA GLN A 118 -15.17 9.93 -26.33
C GLN A 118 -14.41 10.00 -27.64
N SER A 119 -15.07 9.50 -28.68
CA SER A 119 -14.67 9.72 -30.07
C SER A 119 -14.85 11.20 -30.40
N THR A 120 -13.76 11.94 -30.54
CA THR A 120 -13.76 13.23 -31.24
C THR A 120 -12.41 13.44 -31.93
N THR A 121 -12.42 13.27 -33.25
CA THR A 121 -11.74 14.15 -34.21
C THR A 121 -11.86 15.60 -33.70
N ILE A 122 -10.85 16.48 -33.70
CA ILE A 122 -10.01 16.99 -34.80
C ILE A 122 -8.73 17.61 -34.18
N SER A 123 -7.59 17.51 -34.88
CA SER A 123 -6.27 18.10 -34.57
C SER A 123 -6.18 19.61 -34.98
N PRO A 124 -4.99 20.24 -35.11
CA PRO A 124 -3.96 20.59 -34.12
C PRO A 124 -3.58 22.10 -34.16
N SER A 125 -2.86 22.60 -33.15
CA SER A 125 -1.91 23.71 -33.35
C SER A 125 -0.85 23.78 -32.23
N VAL A 126 0.39 23.97 -32.69
CA VAL A 126 1.69 24.14 -32.00
C VAL A 126 2.35 25.33 -32.76
N PRO A 127 3.44 26.03 -32.34
CA PRO A 127 4.24 26.08 -31.09
C PRO A 127 4.48 27.53 -30.57
N ILE A 128 5.29 27.73 -29.51
CA ILE A 128 6.52 28.58 -29.54
C ILE A 128 7.33 28.54 -28.22
N ASN A 129 8.67 28.42 -28.38
CA ASN A 129 9.88 28.64 -27.55
C ASN A 129 9.77 29.33 -26.16
N GLY A 130 10.68 29.17 -25.17
CA GLY A 130 12.00 28.52 -25.07
C GLY A 130 12.71 28.93 -23.75
N GLU A 131 13.75 28.16 -23.39
CA GLU A 131 14.90 28.42 -22.48
C GLU A 131 14.81 28.47 -20.93
N ILE A 132 15.45 27.45 -20.33
CA ILE A 132 16.45 27.42 -19.22
C ILE A 132 16.26 28.32 -17.98
N ARG A 133 15.99 27.73 -16.79
CA ARG A 133 16.89 27.76 -15.60
C ARG A 133 16.40 26.93 -14.40
N ALA A 134 17.37 26.28 -13.76
CA ALA A 134 17.52 25.79 -12.37
C ALA A 134 16.30 25.63 -11.43
N SER A 135 16.23 24.47 -10.78
CA SER A 135 15.39 24.16 -9.62
C SER A 135 15.53 25.19 -8.48
N PRO A 136 14.48 25.35 -7.64
CA PRO A 136 14.46 24.53 -6.42
C PRO A 136 13.08 23.97 -6.06
N ILE A 137 13.12 22.87 -5.31
CA ILE A 137 12.15 22.34 -4.33
C ILE A 137 10.76 22.99 -4.38
N ASN A 138 9.77 22.25 -4.88
CA ASN A 138 8.37 22.65 -4.79
C ASN A 138 7.57 21.56 -4.06
N TYR A 139 7.10 21.87 -2.86
CA TYR A 139 6.03 21.13 -2.21
C TYR A 139 4.83 21.14 -3.17
N GLN A 140 4.41 19.96 -3.63
CA GLN A 140 3.22 19.84 -4.47
C GLN A 140 1.99 20.24 -3.63
N PRO A 141 1.17 21.20 -4.08
CA PRO A 141 -0.06 21.53 -3.40
C PRO A 141 -1.08 20.42 -3.62
N PHE A 142 -1.82 20.09 -2.56
CA PHE A 142 -3.00 19.22 -2.57
C PHE A 142 -3.90 19.54 -3.78
N PRO A 143 -4.30 18.56 -4.60
CA PRO A 143 -5.25 18.84 -5.66
C PRO A 143 -6.65 18.93 -5.05
N ASN A 144 -7.27 20.08 -5.27
CA ASN A 144 -8.72 20.28 -5.21
C ASN A 144 -9.36 20.36 -3.82
N ILE A 145 -8.86 21.27 -2.98
CA ILE A 145 -9.80 22.05 -2.17
C ILE A 145 -10.47 22.97 -3.18
N LYS A 146 -11.81 22.91 -3.30
CA LYS A 146 -12.58 24.02 -3.86
C LYS A 146 -12.27 25.23 -2.99
N SER A 147 -11.19 25.94 -3.30
CA SER A 147 -10.85 27.15 -2.57
C SER A 147 -12.04 28.06 -2.77
N PHE A 148 -12.69 28.43 -1.69
CA PHE A 148 -13.47 29.66 -1.64
C PHE A 148 -12.46 30.80 -1.84
N SER A 149 -12.03 30.97 -3.08
CA SER A 149 -11.62 32.28 -3.54
C SER A 149 -12.93 33.05 -3.63
N PRO A 150 -13.09 34.19 -2.92
CA PRO A 150 -14.18 35.10 -3.24
C PRO A 150 -14.11 35.36 -4.75
N PRO A 151 -15.26 35.49 -5.45
CA PRO A 151 -15.23 35.72 -6.88
C PRO A 151 -14.31 36.91 -7.14
N SER A 152 -13.15 36.63 -7.73
CA SER A 152 -12.21 37.65 -8.17
C SER A 152 -12.74 38.20 -9.49
N GLN A 153 -13.91 38.83 -9.40
CA GLN A 153 -14.47 39.72 -10.40
C GLN A 153 -14.75 41.07 -9.76
N ILE A 154 -13.76 41.60 -9.04
CA ILE A 154 -13.49 43.05 -9.11
C ILE A 154 -12.54 43.22 -10.29
N GLY A 155 -13.01 42.81 -11.47
CA GLY A 155 -12.37 43.05 -12.75
C GLY A 155 -12.84 44.41 -13.24
N GLN A 156 -12.12 45.46 -12.84
CA GLN A 156 -12.08 46.75 -13.52
C GLN A 156 -13.44 47.46 -13.71
N THR A 157 -13.97 48.07 -12.64
CA THR A 157 -14.56 49.39 -12.85
C THR A 157 -13.41 50.35 -13.09
N SER A 158 -12.96 50.41 -14.35
CA SER A 158 -12.35 51.64 -14.84
C SER A 158 -13.28 52.77 -14.38
N HIS A 159 -12.73 53.83 -13.79
CA HIS A 159 -13.40 55.11 -13.64
C HIS A 159 -13.68 55.67 -15.05
N GLN A 160 -14.49 54.99 -15.84
CA GLN A 160 -15.20 55.59 -16.94
C GLN A 160 -16.32 56.35 -16.26
N SER A 161 -16.34 57.66 -16.41
CA SER A 161 -17.52 58.47 -16.11
C SER A 161 -18.73 57.68 -16.57
N ALA A 162 -19.56 57.21 -15.63
CA ALA A 162 -20.73 56.42 -15.95
C ALA A 162 -21.65 57.33 -16.76
N ALA A 163 -21.56 57.23 -18.09
CA ALA A 163 -22.68 57.59 -18.90
C ALA A 163 -23.81 56.69 -18.39
N LEU A 164 -24.85 57.28 -17.82
CA LEU A 164 -26.11 56.63 -17.53
C LEU A 164 -26.97 56.85 -18.78
N PRO A 165 -26.79 56.03 -19.85
CA PRO A 165 -27.58 56.18 -21.06
C PRO A 165 -29.08 56.10 -20.78
N GLU A 166 -29.47 55.45 -19.68
CA GLU A 166 -30.83 55.37 -19.17
C GLU A 166 -31.42 56.74 -18.81
N LEU A 167 -30.60 57.69 -18.35
CA LEU A 167 -31.03 59.08 -18.11
C LEU A 167 -31.30 59.84 -19.42
N SER A 168 -30.65 59.45 -20.51
CA SER A 168 -30.82 60.11 -21.82
C SER A 168 -32.17 59.75 -22.48
N ASN A 169 -32.84 58.72 -21.98
CA ASN A 169 -34.13 58.25 -22.47
C ASN A 169 -35.33 58.87 -21.73
N LEU A 170 -35.08 59.69 -20.70
CA LEU A 170 -36.10 60.36 -19.90
C LEU A 170 -36.35 61.79 -20.40
N SER A 171 -37.61 62.23 -20.35
CA SER A 171 -37.97 63.62 -20.64
C SER A 171 -37.48 64.58 -19.54
N ILE A 172 -37.44 65.88 -19.83
CA ILE A 172 -36.96 66.91 -18.88
C ILE A 172 -37.83 66.95 -17.62
N GLU A 173 -39.14 66.77 -17.77
CA GLU A 173 -40.11 66.73 -16.67
C GLU A 173 -39.89 65.49 -15.79
N GLU A 174 -39.58 64.35 -16.40
CA GLU A 174 -39.28 63.11 -15.68
C GLU A 174 -37.92 63.17 -14.98
N LEU A 175 -36.92 63.81 -15.58
CA LEU A 175 -35.61 64.07 -14.98
C LEU A 175 -35.71 65.03 -13.80
N GLN A 176 -36.53 66.08 -13.90
CA GLN A 176 -36.77 67.01 -12.81
C GLN A 176 -37.49 66.32 -11.65
N PHE A 177 -38.51 65.52 -11.94
CA PHE A 177 -39.19 64.72 -10.92
C PHE A 177 -38.28 63.62 -10.33
N LEU A 178 -37.37 63.04 -11.12
CA LEU A 178 -36.35 62.12 -10.61
C LEU A 178 -35.35 62.86 -9.70
N ASN A 179 -34.93 64.07 -10.04
CA ASN A 179 -34.03 64.89 -9.22
C ASN A 179 -34.66 65.34 -7.90
N ASP A 180 -35.96 65.62 -7.90
CA ASP A 180 -36.67 66.18 -6.75
C ASP A 180 -37.26 65.11 -5.80
N ASN A 181 -37.25 63.84 -6.19
CA ASN A 181 -37.81 62.73 -5.42
C ASN A 181 -36.78 61.61 -5.16
N THR A 182 -36.32 61.49 -3.91
CA THR A 182 -35.34 60.50 -3.47
C THR A 182 -35.82 59.06 -3.65
N ASP A 183 -37.08 58.75 -3.34
CA ASP A 183 -37.62 57.38 -3.47
C ASP A 183 -37.59 56.93 -4.93
N ARG A 184 -37.82 57.85 -5.87
CA ARG A 184 -37.71 57.57 -7.31
C ARG A 184 -36.27 57.40 -7.77
N GLN A 185 -35.31 58.07 -7.12
CA GLN A 185 -33.88 57.86 -7.39
C GLN A 185 -33.45 56.46 -6.96
N ASP A 186 -33.89 56.02 -5.78
CA ASP A 186 -33.61 54.67 -5.28
C ASP A 186 -34.25 53.60 -6.15
N GLU A 187 -35.50 53.82 -6.61
CA GLU A 187 -36.16 52.95 -7.59
C GLU A 187 -35.36 52.91 -8.90
N PHE A 188 -35.00 54.07 -9.47
CA PHE A 188 -34.22 54.16 -10.70
C PHE A 188 -32.86 53.45 -10.60
N ILE A 189 -32.13 53.64 -9.49
CA ILE A 189 -30.84 52.99 -9.23
C ILE A 189 -31.01 51.47 -9.10
N SER A 190 -32.06 51.02 -8.41
CA SER A 190 -32.39 49.60 -8.26
C SER A 190 -32.75 48.95 -9.60
N GLU A 191 -33.34 49.72 -10.52
CA GLU A 191 -33.72 49.28 -11.86
C GLU A 191 -32.55 49.22 -12.85
N LEU A 192 -31.40 49.85 -12.52
CA LEU A 192 -30.24 49.87 -13.40
C LEU A 192 -29.74 48.45 -13.69
N PRO A 193 -29.42 48.13 -14.96
CA PRO A 193 -29.03 46.79 -15.37
C PRO A 193 -27.78 46.29 -14.63
N LEU A 194 -26.83 47.19 -14.34
CA LEU A 194 -25.62 46.88 -13.60
C LEU A 194 -25.92 46.47 -12.14
N ILE A 195 -26.82 47.19 -11.47
CA ILE A 195 -27.19 46.92 -10.07
C ILE A 195 -28.00 45.62 -9.97
N ARG A 196 -28.92 45.39 -10.91
CA ARG A 196 -29.66 44.13 -11.02
C ARG A 196 -28.75 42.92 -11.23
N GLU A 197 -27.78 43.02 -12.13
CA GLU A 197 -26.84 41.94 -12.37
C GLU A 197 -25.96 41.67 -11.14
N GLN A 198 -25.51 42.72 -10.44
CA GLN A 198 -24.75 42.56 -9.19
C GLN A 198 -25.58 41.91 -8.08
N ASN A 199 -26.83 42.32 -7.89
CA ASN A 199 -27.73 41.73 -6.90
C ASN A 199 -28.01 40.25 -7.22
N LYS A 200 -28.23 39.94 -8.50
CA LYS A 200 -28.41 38.55 -8.96
C LYS A 200 -27.18 37.68 -8.66
N ILE A 201 -25.97 38.19 -8.93
CA ILE A 201 -24.72 37.48 -8.59
C ILE A 201 -24.62 37.25 -7.07
N LEU A 202 -25.01 38.25 -6.27
CA LEU A 202 -25.01 38.14 -4.81
C LEU A 202 -25.99 37.06 -4.33
N ASP A 203 -27.20 37.01 -4.87
CA ASP A 203 -28.19 35.99 -4.57
C ASP A 203 -27.69 34.59 -4.97
N ASP A 204 -27.11 34.45 -6.16
CA ASP A 204 -26.52 33.19 -6.63
C ASP A 204 -25.38 32.70 -5.72
N VAL A 205 -24.55 33.62 -5.22
CA VAL A 205 -23.48 33.28 -4.25
C VAL A 205 -24.06 32.86 -2.91
N ILE A 206 -25.11 33.54 -2.42
CA ILE A 206 -25.79 33.15 -1.16
C ILE A 206 -26.33 31.73 -1.27
N LEU A 207 -27.02 31.42 -2.37
CA LEU A 207 -27.55 30.07 -2.62
C LEU A 207 -26.45 29.02 -2.68
N GLN A 208 -25.32 29.31 -3.34
CA GLN A 208 -24.18 28.38 -3.39
C GLN A 208 -23.54 28.16 -2.01
N VAL A 209 -23.42 29.21 -1.20
CA VAL A 209 -22.89 29.09 0.17
C VAL A 209 -23.82 28.22 1.03
N GLU A 210 -25.12 28.43 0.93
CA GLU A 210 -26.12 27.64 1.66
C GLU A 210 -26.10 26.17 1.23
N GLU A 211 -26.14 25.89 -0.08
CA GLU A 211 -26.06 24.53 -0.61
C GLU A 211 -24.76 23.84 -0.15
N MET A 212 -23.64 24.56 -0.18
CA MET A 212 -22.38 24.02 0.31
C MET A 212 -22.42 23.74 1.82
N ALA A 213 -22.98 24.64 2.63
CA ALA A 213 -23.08 24.44 4.07
C ALA A 213 -23.94 23.19 4.40
N VAL A 214 -25.06 23.02 3.71
CA VAL A 214 -25.95 21.85 3.86
C VAL A 214 -25.25 20.56 3.42
N THR A 215 -24.55 20.58 2.28
CA THR A 215 -23.82 19.40 1.81
C THR A 215 -22.60 19.06 2.65
N ASN A 216 -21.98 20.04 3.31
CA ASN A 216 -20.90 19.81 4.27
C ASN A 216 -21.45 19.18 5.56
N LEU A 217 -22.56 19.72 6.08
CA LEU A 217 -23.21 19.19 7.27
C LEU A 217 -23.70 17.75 7.07
N SER A 218 -24.24 17.42 5.90
CA SER A 218 -24.69 16.05 5.60
C SER A 218 -23.54 15.04 5.52
N LYS A 219 -22.32 15.48 5.21
CA LYS A 219 -21.12 14.63 5.18
C LYS A 219 -20.49 14.43 6.55
N ALA A 220 -20.76 15.30 7.52
CA ALA A 220 -20.18 15.23 8.86
C ALA A 220 -20.46 13.89 9.55
N GLY A 221 -21.72 13.42 9.55
CA GLY A 221 -22.08 12.15 10.19
C GLY A 221 -21.39 10.94 9.55
N LYS A 222 -21.24 10.92 8.22
CA LYS A 222 -20.53 9.85 7.52
C LYS A 222 -19.01 9.88 7.80
N LEU A 223 -18.44 11.07 7.97
CA LEU A 223 -17.04 11.22 8.39
C LEU A 223 -16.80 10.67 9.79
N ASP A 224 -17.71 10.95 10.73
CA ASP A 224 -17.63 10.44 12.10
C ASP A 224 -17.77 8.90 12.14
N GLU A 225 -18.71 8.35 11.37
CA GLU A 225 -18.89 6.89 11.24
C GLU A 225 -17.62 6.23 10.67
N LEU A 226 -17.06 6.78 9.58
CA LEU A 226 -15.86 6.23 8.96
C LEU A 226 -14.64 6.35 9.88
N LYS A 227 -14.54 7.44 10.64
CA LYS A 227 -13.48 7.61 11.63
C LYS A 227 -13.59 6.56 12.74
N LEU A 228 -14.79 6.29 13.23
CA LEU A 228 -15.04 5.27 14.24
C LEU A 228 -14.69 3.85 13.72
N ASP A 229 -15.07 3.53 12.48
CA ASP A 229 -14.71 2.24 11.85
C ASP A 229 -13.19 2.10 11.70
N ILE A 230 -12.48 3.17 11.31
CA ILE A 230 -11.01 3.17 11.23
C ILE A 230 -10.40 2.94 12.61
N GLU A 231 -10.88 3.61 13.66
CA GLU A 231 -10.41 3.43 15.04
C GLU A 231 -10.61 1.98 15.51
N GLN A 232 -11.79 1.39 15.25
CA GLN A 232 -12.09 0.01 15.61
C GLN A 232 -11.21 -1.00 14.84
N ARG A 233 -10.96 -0.76 13.55
CA ARG A 233 -10.06 -1.59 12.73
C ARG A 233 -8.62 -1.50 13.23
N MET A 234 -8.14 -0.30 13.58
CA MET A 234 -6.81 -0.12 14.16
C MET A 234 -6.66 -0.89 15.47
N GLU A 235 -7.67 -0.86 16.34
CA GLU A 235 -7.65 -1.65 17.58
C GLU A 235 -7.59 -3.16 17.30
N THR A 236 -8.36 -3.63 16.33
CA THR A 236 -8.37 -5.04 15.92
C THR A 236 -7.02 -5.47 15.35
N ILE A 237 -6.41 -4.65 14.50
CA ILE A 237 -5.07 -4.88 13.95
C ILE A 237 -4.03 -4.94 15.07
N ALA A 238 -4.09 -4.02 16.03
CA ALA A 238 -3.17 -4.02 17.17
C ALA A 238 -3.29 -5.30 18.01
N LYS A 239 -4.52 -5.77 18.29
CA LYS A 239 -4.78 -7.04 18.99
C LYS A 239 -4.22 -8.25 18.24
N LEU A 240 -4.47 -8.32 16.94
CA LEU A 240 -3.99 -9.42 16.09
C LEU A 240 -2.45 -9.41 15.98
N ALA A 241 -1.84 -8.23 15.84
CA ALA A 241 -0.38 -8.11 15.79
C ALA A 241 0.27 -8.62 17.08
N PHE A 242 -0.26 -8.24 18.25
CA PHE A 242 0.21 -8.71 19.54
C PHE A 242 0.07 -10.23 19.69
N GLU A 243 -1.09 -10.78 19.33
CA GLU A 243 -1.32 -12.22 19.43
C GLU A 243 -0.43 -13.01 18.46
N ASN A 244 -0.21 -12.49 17.26
CA ASN A 244 0.69 -13.08 16.28
C ASN A 244 2.14 -13.09 16.78
N GLU A 245 2.63 -12.00 17.37
CA GLU A 245 3.96 -11.94 17.97
C GLU A 245 4.11 -12.93 19.13
N ARG A 246 3.08 -13.04 19.98
CA ARG A 246 3.03 -14.02 21.07
C ARG A 246 3.11 -15.46 20.54
N LEU A 247 2.30 -15.81 19.55
CA LEU A 247 2.28 -17.13 18.94
C LEU A 247 3.60 -17.44 18.21
N TYR A 248 4.17 -16.45 17.52
CA TYR A 248 5.46 -16.60 16.86
C TYR A 248 6.60 -16.86 17.87
N SER A 249 6.59 -16.16 19.01
CA SER A 249 7.55 -16.41 20.10
C SER A 249 7.42 -17.84 20.64
N ILE A 250 6.20 -18.32 20.86
CA ILE A 250 5.95 -19.71 21.29
C ILE A 250 6.44 -20.70 20.24
N TYR A 251 6.14 -20.45 18.95
CA TYR A 251 6.60 -21.29 17.85
C TYR A 251 8.12 -21.36 17.80
N GLN A 252 8.82 -20.22 17.92
CA GLN A 252 10.27 -20.18 17.90
C GLN A 252 10.87 -20.97 19.07
N GLN A 253 10.33 -20.82 20.29
CA GLN A 253 10.78 -21.58 21.45
C GLN A 253 10.59 -23.09 21.26
N LEU A 254 9.45 -23.51 20.71
CA LEU A 254 9.18 -24.93 20.42
C LEU A 254 10.10 -25.44 19.31
N SER A 255 10.25 -24.68 18.23
CA SER A 255 11.13 -25.00 17.10
C SER A 255 12.57 -25.17 17.57
N ASP A 256 13.08 -24.24 18.38
CA ASP A 256 14.43 -24.31 18.93
C ASP A 256 14.57 -25.49 19.89
N LYS A 257 13.58 -25.72 20.77
CA LYS A 257 13.58 -26.83 21.73
C LYS A 257 13.58 -28.20 21.04
N TYR A 258 12.83 -28.35 19.96
CA TYR A 258 12.68 -29.60 19.23
C TYR A 258 13.53 -29.67 17.96
N ALA A 259 14.47 -28.74 17.80
CA ALA A 259 15.43 -28.77 16.71
C ALA A 259 16.21 -30.09 16.75
N PRO A 260 16.33 -30.85 15.65
CA PRO A 260 16.94 -32.17 15.65
C PRO A 260 18.38 -32.20 16.21
N ARG A 261 19.17 -31.15 15.93
CA ARG A 261 20.52 -30.97 16.48
C ARG A 261 20.51 -30.74 17.99
N LYS A 262 19.54 -29.97 18.51
CA LYS A 262 19.39 -29.78 19.96
C LYS A 262 19.00 -31.07 20.67
N ILE A 263 18.11 -31.87 20.07
CA ILE A 263 17.75 -33.20 20.61
C ILE A 263 18.99 -34.11 20.64
N GLN A 264 19.82 -34.08 19.59
CA GLN A 264 21.09 -34.80 19.56
C GLN A 264 22.02 -34.36 20.71
N ASP A 265 22.21 -33.05 20.89
CA ASP A 265 23.05 -32.49 21.97
C ASP A 265 22.51 -32.86 23.36
N GLU A 266 21.19 -32.80 23.56
CA GLU A 266 20.55 -33.20 24.82
C GLU A 266 20.75 -34.69 25.11
N LEU A 267 20.68 -35.55 24.08
CA LEU A 267 20.99 -36.98 24.22
C LEU A 267 22.45 -37.21 24.62
N LYS A 268 23.38 -36.46 24.02
CA LYS A 268 24.81 -36.52 24.36
C LYS A 268 25.04 -36.15 25.83
N VAL A 269 24.51 -35.01 26.27
CA VAL A 269 24.62 -34.55 27.66
C VAL A 269 23.97 -35.55 28.63
N ALA A 270 22.84 -36.14 28.27
CA ALA A 270 22.16 -37.15 29.10
C ALA A 270 22.89 -38.51 29.14
N ALA A 271 23.66 -38.86 28.11
CA ALA A 271 24.55 -40.02 28.12
C ALA A 271 25.76 -39.77 29.03
N GLU A 272 26.44 -38.64 28.87
CA GLU A 272 27.57 -38.22 29.73
C GLU A 272 27.16 -38.14 31.20
N ARG A 273 25.95 -37.65 31.50
CA ARG A 273 25.41 -37.63 32.87
C ARG A 273 25.21 -39.04 33.43
N ALA A 274 24.65 -39.95 32.64
CA ALA A 274 24.47 -41.34 33.05
C ALA A 274 25.82 -42.06 33.26
N ASP A 275 26.83 -41.76 32.44
CA ASP A 275 28.18 -42.28 32.66
C ASP A 275 28.78 -41.80 33.99
N LYS A 276 28.67 -40.51 34.30
CA LYS A 276 29.09 -39.97 35.61
C LYS A 276 28.31 -40.57 36.77
N GLU A 277 27.02 -40.83 36.60
CA GLU A 277 26.21 -41.53 37.62
C GLU A 277 26.68 -42.97 37.81
N SER A 278 27.06 -43.68 36.74
CA SER A 278 27.63 -45.03 36.86
C SER A 278 28.99 -45.05 37.57
N GLU A 279 29.80 -44.01 37.39
CA GLU A 279 31.06 -43.83 38.11
C GLU A 279 30.80 -43.62 39.61
N LYS A 280 29.82 -42.79 39.98
CA LYS A 280 29.41 -42.62 41.38
C LYS A 280 28.94 -43.91 42.03
N VAL A 281 28.16 -44.73 41.30
CA VAL A 281 27.74 -46.05 41.80
C VAL A 281 28.94 -46.98 42.01
N ALA A 282 29.93 -46.93 41.11
CA ALA A 282 31.17 -47.69 41.29
C ALA A 282 31.98 -47.18 42.49
N GLU A 283 32.08 -45.86 42.69
CA GLU A 283 32.74 -45.26 43.86
C GLU A 283 32.08 -45.68 45.18
N SER A 284 30.74 -45.61 45.27
CA SER A 284 29.99 -46.07 46.45
C SER A 284 30.18 -47.57 46.74
N PHE A 285 30.36 -48.40 45.70
CA PHE A 285 30.69 -49.81 45.90
C PHE A 285 32.11 -49.98 46.45
N LEU A 286 33.09 -49.24 45.91
CA LEU A 286 34.49 -49.29 46.36
C LEU A 286 34.67 -48.73 47.78
N SER A 287 33.84 -47.78 48.20
CA SER A 287 33.82 -47.27 49.57
C SER A 287 33.08 -48.19 50.55
N GLY A 288 32.40 -49.23 50.07
CA GLY A 288 31.64 -50.17 50.87
C GLY A 288 30.25 -49.67 51.31
N GLU A 289 29.75 -48.59 50.72
CA GLU A 289 28.40 -48.06 51.01
C GLU A 289 27.27 -48.94 50.46
N ILE A 290 27.55 -49.70 49.40
CA ILE A 290 26.61 -50.64 48.77
C ILE A 290 27.24 -52.01 48.61
N ASP A 291 26.41 -53.06 48.63
CA ASP A 291 26.83 -54.44 48.41
C ASP A 291 26.93 -54.80 46.92
N VAL A 292 27.46 -56.00 46.64
CA VAL A 292 27.70 -56.49 45.28
C VAL A 292 26.40 -56.59 44.49
N ASP A 293 25.33 -57.09 45.11
CA ASP A 293 24.06 -57.32 44.42
C ASP A 293 23.41 -56.00 44.00
N LYS A 294 23.39 -55.01 44.89
CA LYS A 294 22.88 -53.67 44.57
C LYS A 294 23.75 -52.96 43.54
N PHE A 295 25.08 -53.07 43.64
CA PHE A 295 26.00 -52.53 42.65
C PHE A 295 25.71 -53.09 41.25
N LEU A 296 25.59 -54.41 41.11
CA LEU A 296 25.33 -55.04 39.82
C LEU A 296 24.01 -54.57 39.21
N ILE A 297 22.94 -54.50 40.01
CA ILE A 297 21.63 -54.04 39.55
C ILE A 297 21.69 -52.59 39.05
N ASP A 298 22.22 -51.68 39.86
CA ASP A 298 22.22 -50.25 39.55
C ASP A 298 23.21 -49.90 38.43
N PHE A 299 24.42 -50.48 38.47
CA PHE A 299 25.46 -50.22 37.48
C PHE A 299 25.07 -50.72 36.09
N ILE A 300 24.56 -51.96 35.98
CA ILE A 300 24.12 -52.51 34.68
C ILE A 300 22.98 -51.66 34.12
N LYS A 301 22.01 -51.27 34.95
CA LYS A 301 20.89 -50.43 34.54
C LYS A 301 21.34 -49.07 34.00
N ILE A 302 22.21 -48.38 34.74
CA ILE A 302 22.70 -47.05 34.34
C ILE A 302 23.58 -47.16 33.09
N LYS A 303 24.48 -48.15 33.02
CA LYS A 303 25.31 -48.39 31.83
C LYS A 303 24.49 -48.74 30.59
N ALA A 304 23.44 -49.53 30.73
CA ALA A 304 22.51 -49.82 29.63
C ALA A 304 21.83 -48.54 29.12
N ILE A 305 21.39 -47.65 30.03
CA ILE A 305 20.79 -46.36 29.66
C ILE A 305 21.81 -45.45 28.95
N SER A 306 23.03 -45.33 29.50
CA SER A 306 24.12 -44.53 28.90
C SER A 306 24.41 -45.00 27.47
N GLN A 307 24.65 -46.31 27.30
CA GLN A 307 24.97 -46.88 25.99
C GLN A 307 23.82 -46.73 24.99
N ASN A 308 22.56 -46.89 25.43
CA ASN A 308 21.39 -46.68 24.59
C ASN A 308 21.30 -45.23 24.10
N ARG A 309 21.50 -44.26 24.99
CA ARG A 309 21.48 -42.82 24.65
C ARG A 309 22.62 -42.47 23.70
N LYS A 310 23.84 -42.93 23.97
CA LYS A 310 25.01 -42.73 23.11
C LYS A 310 24.80 -43.31 21.70
N THR A 311 24.29 -44.54 21.62
CA THR A 311 23.99 -45.17 20.32
C THR A 311 22.93 -44.38 19.54
N LYS A 312 21.87 -43.90 20.22
CA LYS A 312 20.82 -43.08 19.59
C LYS A 312 21.35 -41.73 19.13
N GLU A 313 22.19 -41.08 19.92
CA GLU A 313 22.87 -39.82 19.58
C GLU A 313 23.71 -39.98 18.31
N GLU A 314 24.61 -40.98 18.28
CA GLU A 314 25.47 -41.24 17.11
C GLU A 314 24.65 -41.55 15.84
N LYS A 315 23.59 -42.34 15.96
CA LYS A 315 22.71 -42.66 14.83
C LYS A 315 21.94 -41.45 14.33
N LEU A 316 21.40 -40.63 15.24
CA LEU A 316 20.72 -39.39 14.88
C LEU A 316 21.69 -38.42 14.19
N GLY A 317 22.90 -38.23 14.73
CA GLY A 317 23.93 -37.41 14.12
C GLY A 317 24.27 -37.86 12.69
N GLN A 318 24.48 -39.16 12.48
CA GLN A 318 24.73 -39.72 11.15
C GLN A 318 23.56 -39.47 10.17
N GLN A 319 22.32 -39.56 10.64
CA GLN A 319 21.14 -39.28 9.81
C GLN A 319 21.06 -37.79 9.44
N LEU A 320 21.29 -36.90 10.42
CA LEU A 320 21.29 -35.45 10.19
C LEU A 320 22.38 -35.03 9.22
N ASP A 321 23.60 -35.54 9.36
CA ASP A 321 24.70 -35.24 8.45
C ASP A 321 24.43 -35.73 7.02
N ARG A 322 23.72 -36.85 6.86
CA ARG A 322 23.30 -37.34 5.53
C ARG A 322 22.24 -36.46 4.92
N LEU A 323 21.27 -35.99 5.70
CA LEU A 323 20.24 -35.06 5.24
C LEU A 323 20.84 -33.73 4.80
N GLU A 324 21.75 -33.19 5.60
CA GLU A 324 22.45 -31.95 5.29
C GLU A 324 23.28 -32.07 4.00
N LYS A 325 23.97 -33.20 3.81
CA LYS A 325 24.68 -33.52 2.55
C LYS A 325 23.76 -33.69 1.35
N ALA A 326 22.53 -34.16 1.57
CA ALA A 326 21.50 -34.27 0.54
C ALA A 326 20.78 -32.93 0.25
N GLY A 327 21.13 -31.86 0.97
CA GLY A 327 20.60 -30.51 0.76
C GLY A 327 19.26 -30.24 1.45
N PHE A 328 18.91 -31.04 2.46
CA PHE A 328 17.70 -30.88 3.28
C PHE A 328 17.98 -30.19 4.60
#